data_AF-A0A1F9U5L1-F1
#
_entry.id   AF-A0A1F9U5L1-F1
#
_cell.length_a   1.000
_cell.length_b   1.000
_cell.length_c   1.000
_cell.angle_alpha   90.00
_cell.angle_beta   90.00
_cell.angle_gamma   90.00
#
_symmetry.space_group_name_H-M   'P 1'
#
loop_
_entity.id
_entity.type
_entity.pdbx_description
1 polymer ?
#
loop_
_entity_poly.entity_id
_entity_poly.type
_entity_poly.pdbx_seq_one_letter_code
_entity_poly.pdbx_strand_id
1 'polypeptide(L)'
;MTRHNLESLELNDSGLHLRMVRRKAQAPAPAAVPVFTAPSQSATDSIPSGAVTIKSSMMGIFYRAPSPSSPPFVKDGDVIKAGQLLCMVEAMKVFNEIKAEFPCTILKVLLENGKPVKAGQDLFLISRP
;
A
#
# COMPACT_ATOMS: atom_id res chain seq x y z
N MET A 1 -35.66 -15.39 -23.86
CA MET A 1 -34.72 -15.23 -22.72
C MET A 1 -33.48 -14.46 -23.21
N THR A 2 -33.55 -13.13 -23.25
CA THR A 2 -32.42 -12.30 -23.74
C THR A 2 -31.54 -11.93 -22.56
N ARG A 3 -30.32 -12.50 -22.49
CA ARG A 3 -29.35 -12.20 -21.44
C ARG A 3 -28.58 -10.93 -21.80
N HIS A 4 -28.69 -9.89 -20.98
CA HIS A 4 -27.88 -8.67 -21.10
C HIS A 4 -26.76 -8.70 -20.04
N ASN A 5 -25.52 -8.47 -20.49
CA ASN A 5 -24.29 -8.55 -19.70
C ASN A 5 -23.98 -7.18 -19.06
N LEU A 6 -24.37 -6.98 -17.80
CA LEU A 6 -24.23 -5.71 -17.04
C LEU A 6 -23.14 -5.84 -15.97
N GLU A 7 -22.27 -4.83 -15.86
CA GLU A 7 -21.04 -4.87 -15.02
C GLU A 7 -21.14 -4.09 -13.68
N SER A 8 -22.15 -3.24 -13.45
CA SER A 8 -22.56 -2.81 -12.09
C SER A 8 -23.95 -2.15 -12.08
N LEU A 9 -24.62 -2.20 -10.93
CA LEU A 9 -25.90 -1.54 -10.64
C LEU A 9 -25.85 -1.03 -9.19
N GLU A 10 -26.02 0.28 -8.98
CA GLU A 10 -26.20 0.89 -7.66
C GLU A 10 -27.49 1.72 -7.64
N LEU A 11 -28.28 1.56 -6.57
CA LEU A 11 -29.57 2.22 -6.35
C LEU A 11 -29.57 2.87 -4.96
N ASN A 12 -30.05 4.11 -4.85
CA ASN A 12 -30.58 4.62 -3.59
C ASN A 12 -31.67 5.70 -3.82
N ASP A 13 -32.75 5.61 -3.04
CA ASP A 13 -34.03 6.36 -3.11
C ASP A 13 -33.84 7.89 -3.17
N SER A 14 -34.43 8.67 -4.09
CA SER A 14 -35.84 8.67 -4.50
C SER A 14 -36.09 9.23 -5.92
N GLY A 15 -35.45 8.68 -6.96
CA GLY A 15 -35.72 9.09 -8.35
C GLY A 15 -34.55 8.80 -9.28
N LEU A 16 -34.59 7.66 -9.94
CA LEU A 16 -33.41 7.04 -10.54
C LEU A 16 -32.98 7.69 -11.87
N HIS A 17 -31.77 8.27 -11.91
CA HIS A 17 -31.07 8.61 -13.15
C HIS A 17 -30.08 7.52 -13.52
N LEU A 18 -30.31 6.81 -14.63
CA LEU A 18 -29.42 5.76 -15.11
C LEU A 18 -28.55 6.27 -16.28
N ARG A 19 -27.23 6.28 -16.10
CA ARG A 19 -26.26 6.56 -17.17
C ARG A 19 -25.49 5.30 -17.53
N MET A 20 -25.72 4.81 -18.75
CA MET A 20 -25.06 3.62 -19.30
C MET A 20 -23.91 4.02 -20.23
N VAL A 21 -22.71 3.46 -20.03
CA VAL A 21 -21.57 3.67 -20.94
C VAL A 21 -21.04 2.32 -21.40
N ARG A 22 -20.95 2.14 -22.72
CA ARG A 22 -20.57 0.89 -23.39
C ARG A 22 -19.10 0.95 -23.78
N ARG A 23 -18.24 0.08 -23.25
CA ARG A 23 -16.86 -0.05 -23.73
C ARG A 23 -16.81 -0.94 -24.97
N LYS A 24 -16.18 -0.46 -26.04
CA LYS A 24 -15.80 -1.27 -27.21
C LYS A 24 -14.66 -2.21 -26.80
N ALA A 25 -14.77 -3.48 -27.18
CA ALA A 25 -13.71 -4.46 -27.05
C ALA A 25 -12.53 -4.11 -27.98
N GLN A 26 -11.32 -4.08 -27.43
CA GLN A 26 -10.07 -3.93 -28.17
C GLN A 26 -9.38 -5.31 -28.18
N ALA A 27 -8.99 -5.78 -29.36
CA ALA A 27 -8.37 -7.08 -29.56
C ALA A 27 -6.99 -7.18 -28.88
N PRO A 28 -6.57 -8.36 -28.39
CA PRO A 28 -5.25 -8.52 -27.78
C PRO A 28 -4.16 -8.52 -28.86
N ALA A 29 -3.24 -7.57 -28.78
CA ALA A 29 -1.93 -7.64 -29.45
C ALA A 29 -0.96 -8.45 -28.55
N PRO A 30 -0.04 -9.24 -29.11
CA PRO A 30 0.92 -10.01 -28.33
C PRO A 30 1.82 -9.07 -27.52
N ALA A 31 1.83 -9.28 -26.20
CA ALA A 31 2.62 -8.51 -25.25
C ALA A 31 4.11 -8.85 -25.41
N ALA A 32 4.91 -7.85 -25.77
CA ALA A 32 6.33 -7.86 -25.51
C ALA A 32 6.54 -7.89 -23.98
N VAL A 33 7.31 -8.87 -23.50
CA VAL A 33 7.68 -9.00 -22.09
C VAL A 33 8.45 -7.75 -21.64
N PRO A 34 7.95 -6.95 -20.68
CA PRO A 34 8.79 -5.94 -20.06
C PRO A 34 9.75 -6.69 -19.14
N VAL A 35 11.03 -6.67 -19.51
CA VAL A 35 12.12 -7.11 -18.64
C VAL A 35 12.07 -6.21 -17.41
N PHE A 36 11.73 -6.79 -16.26
CA PHE A 36 11.69 -6.08 -14.99
C PHE A 36 13.14 -5.83 -14.57
N THR A 37 13.74 -4.74 -15.04
CA THR A 37 14.97 -4.20 -14.46
C THR A 37 14.64 -3.80 -13.02
N ALA A 38 15.01 -4.67 -12.09
CA ALA A 38 15.07 -4.30 -10.68
C ALA A 38 16.01 -3.09 -10.55
N PRO A 39 15.57 -1.97 -9.96
CA PRO A 39 16.52 -1.00 -9.47
C PRO A 39 17.30 -1.66 -8.35
N SER A 40 18.58 -1.90 -8.63
CA SER A 40 19.58 -2.29 -7.64
C SER A 40 19.57 -1.27 -6.51
N GLN A 41 19.43 -1.74 -5.27
CA GLN A 41 19.73 -0.98 -4.08
C GLN A 41 21.18 -0.51 -4.17
N SER A 42 21.42 0.79 -4.13
CA SER A 42 22.63 1.42 -3.58
C SER A 42 22.43 2.93 -3.53
N ALA A 43 21.68 3.39 -2.53
CA ALA A 43 21.93 4.69 -1.93
C ALA A 43 22.39 4.40 -0.50
N THR A 44 23.70 4.25 -0.33
CA THR A 44 24.33 4.19 0.99
C THR A 44 24.32 5.60 1.58
N ASP A 45 23.13 6.07 1.96
CA ASP A 45 23.04 6.96 3.11
C ASP A 45 23.56 6.14 4.30
N SER A 46 24.60 6.65 4.97
CA SER A 46 25.18 5.98 6.13
C SER A 46 24.07 5.73 7.16
N ILE A 47 23.63 4.48 7.28
CA ILE A 47 22.60 4.10 8.25
C ILE A 47 23.17 4.46 9.63
N PRO A 48 22.51 5.35 10.40
CA PRO A 48 23.03 5.77 11.68
C PRO A 48 23.21 4.55 12.59
N SER A 49 24.32 4.53 13.34
CA SER A 49 24.65 3.42 14.24
C SER A 49 23.50 3.18 15.22
N GLY A 50 22.93 1.97 15.22
CA GLY A 50 21.76 1.62 16.03
C GLY A 50 20.40 1.72 15.31
N ALA A 51 20.36 2.12 14.04
CA ALA A 51 19.13 2.07 13.27
C ALA A 51 18.76 0.64 12.84
N VAL A 52 17.48 0.31 12.99
CA VAL A 52 16.90 -1.00 12.71
C VAL A 52 15.74 -0.82 11.73
N THR A 53 15.43 -1.84 10.94
CA THR A 53 14.28 -1.81 10.02
C THR A 53 13.07 -2.54 10.61
N ILE A 54 11.89 -1.96 10.48
CA ILE A 54 10.62 -2.69 10.60
C ILE A 54 10.31 -3.29 9.23
N LYS A 55 10.11 -4.62 9.20
CA LYS A 55 9.85 -5.40 7.99
C LYS A 55 8.38 -5.79 7.89
N SER A 56 7.89 -6.00 6.68
CA SER A 56 6.57 -6.61 6.47
C SER A 56 6.63 -8.11 6.75
N SER A 57 5.71 -8.65 7.55
CA SER A 57 5.57 -10.11 7.75
C SER A 57 4.73 -10.79 6.66
N MET A 58 4.20 -10.03 5.69
CA MET A 58 3.29 -10.55 4.66
C MET A 58 3.45 -9.85 3.29
N MET A 59 2.79 -10.42 2.28
CA MET A 59 2.71 -9.87 0.94
C MET A 59 1.38 -9.14 0.74
N GLY A 60 1.39 -7.99 0.08
CA GLY A 60 0.18 -7.19 -0.14
C GLY A 60 0.44 -5.83 -0.77
N ILE A 61 -0.47 -4.88 -0.57
CA ILE A 61 -0.32 -3.46 -0.95
C ILE A 61 -0.12 -2.61 0.30
N PHE A 62 0.93 -1.80 0.33
CA PHE A 62 1.27 -0.95 1.47
C PHE A 62 0.52 0.39 1.44
N TYR A 63 -0.09 0.75 2.56
CA TYR A 63 -0.81 2.02 2.73
C TYR A 63 -0.30 2.79 3.95
N ARG A 64 0.01 4.07 3.74
CA ARG A 64 0.48 4.98 4.78
C ARG A 64 -0.64 5.65 5.55
N ALA A 65 -1.88 5.56 5.08
CA ALA A 65 -3.05 6.25 5.61
C ALA A 65 -4.28 5.34 5.49
N PRO A 66 -5.34 5.55 6.30
CA PRO A 66 -6.57 4.75 6.22
C PRO A 66 -7.38 5.04 4.95
N SER A 67 -7.14 6.18 4.29
CA SER A 67 -7.72 6.53 3.00
C SER A 67 -6.79 7.49 2.23
N PRO A 68 -6.97 7.68 0.91
CA PRO A 68 -6.13 8.56 0.10
C PRO A 68 -6.13 10.03 0.53
N SER A 69 -7.22 10.50 1.16
CA SER A 69 -7.38 11.88 1.60
C SER A 69 -7.04 12.08 3.09
N SER A 70 -6.76 11.00 3.82
CA SER A 70 -6.40 11.06 5.23
C SER A 70 -4.90 11.32 5.41
N PRO A 71 -4.49 11.98 6.52
CA PRO A 71 -3.08 12.09 6.86
C PRO A 71 -2.46 10.70 7.07
N PRO A 72 -1.13 10.56 6.86
CA PRO A 72 -0.44 9.32 7.14
C PRO A 72 -0.48 9.00 8.64
N PHE A 73 -0.45 7.71 8.98
CA PHE A 73 -0.41 7.24 10.37
C PHE A 73 0.85 7.73 11.09
N VAL A 74 1.97 7.77 10.37
CA VAL A 74 3.28 8.23 10.86
C VAL A 74 4.05 8.96 9.76
N LYS A 75 4.96 9.85 10.16
CA LYS A 75 5.94 10.53 9.29
C LYS A 75 7.35 10.42 9.86
N ASP A 76 8.33 10.77 9.04
CA ASP A 76 9.73 10.86 9.46
C ASP A 76 9.87 11.84 10.64
N GLY A 77 10.62 11.43 11.66
CA GLY A 77 10.80 12.15 12.92
C GLY A 77 9.77 11.85 14.00
N ASP A 78 8.70 11.10 13.72
CA ASP A 78 7.69 10.79 14.75
C ASP A 78 8.24 9.84 15.82
N VAL A 79 7.92 10.15 17.09
CA VAL A 79 8.15 9.26 18.24
C VAL A 79 6.93 8.36 18.42
N ILE A 80 7.19 7.06 18.46
CA ILE A 80 6.18 6.00 18.40
C ILE A 80 6.17 5.22 19.71
N LYS A 81 4.97 4.92 20.22
CA LYS A 81 4.77 4.03 21.36
C LYS A 81 4.59 2.58 20.91
N ALA A 82 4.92 1.62 21.77
CA ALA A 82 4.56 0.24 21.54
C ALA A 82 3.04 0.10 21.31
N GLY A 83 2.65 -0.72 20.34
CA GLY A 83 1.28 -0.93 19.90
C GLY A 83 0.71 0.13 18.96
N GLN A 84 1.40 1.25 18.72
CA GLN A 84 0.90 2.30 17.83
C GLN A 84 0.90 1.84 16.37
N LEU A 85 -0.16 2.19 15.64
CA LEU A 85 -0.33 1.88 14.23
C LEU A 85 0.66 2.67 13.36
N LEU A 86 1.38 1.97 12.49
CA LEU A 86 2.40 2.53 11.60
C LEU A 86 1.92 2.62 10.15
N CYS A 87 1.30 1.54 9.67
CA CYS A 87 0.75 1.43 8.33
C CYS A 87 -0.29 0.32 8.27
N MET A 88 -0.92 0.20 7.11
CA MET A 88 -1.73 -0.95 6.76
C MET A 88 -1.13 -1.66 5.55
N VAL A 89 -1.32 -2.98 5.49
CA VAL A 89 -1.02 -3.76 4.29
C VAL A 89 -2.27 -4.56 3.91
N GLU A 90 -2.74 -4.33 2.69
CA GLU A 90 -3.89 -5.02 2.13
C GLU A 90 -3.45 -6.33 1.49
N ALA A 91 -4.00 -7.44 1.99
CA ALA A 91 -3.81 -8.76 1.42
C ALA A 91 -5.17 -9.42 1.24
N MET A 92 -5.49 -9.84 0.00
CA MET A 92 -6.76 -10.50 -0.32
C MET A 92 -8.02 -9.73 0.14
N LYS A 93 -8.05 -8.40 -0.10
CA LYS A 93 -9.13 -7.47 0.33
C LYS A 93 -9.26 -7.29 1.85
N VAL A 94 -8.30 -7.75 2.64
CA VAL A 94 -8.25 -7.54 4.08
C VAL A 94 -7.12 -6.55 4.40
N PHE A 95 -7.45 -5.48 5.11
CA PHE A 95 -6.48 -4.51 5.60
C PHE A 95 -5.95 -4.96 6.95
N ASN A 96 -4.67 -5.33 7.00
CA ASN A 96 -4.03 -5.72 8.23
C ASN A 96 -3.18 -4.56 8.76
N GLU A 97 -3.34 -4.27 10.04
CA GLU A 97 -2.60 -3.24 10.75
C GLU A 97 -1.18 -3.70 11.08
N ILE A 98 -0.19 -2.86 10.77
CA ILE A 98 1.18 -3.05 11.24
C ILE A 98 1.43 -2.09 12.40
N LYS A 99 1.70 -2.64 13.58
CA LYS A 99 1.92 -1.88 14.82
C LYS A 99 3.38 -1.95 15.25
N ALA A 100 3.85 -0.91 15.93
CA ALA A 100 5.18 -0.93 16.53
C ALA A 100 5.24 -1.93 17.70
N GLU A 101 6.23 -2.83 17.71
CA GLU A 101 6.40 -3.81 18.79
C GLU A 101 6.99 -3.19 20.06
N PHE A 102 7.76 -2.11 19.91
CA PHE A 102 8.46 -1.40 20.98
C PHE A 102 8.49 0.11 20.70
N PRO A 103 8.75 0.95 21.72
CA PRO A 103 8.94 2.39 21.51
C PRO A 103 10.11 2.66 20.57
N CYS A 104 9.92 3.56 19.60
CA CYS A 104 10.96 3.90 18.62
C CYS A 104 10.73 5.29 18.02
N THR A 105 11.69 5.76 17.24
CA THR A 105 11.54 6.97 16.41
C THR A 105 11.62 6.59 14.93
N ILE A 106 10.68 7.06 14.10
CA ILE A 106 10.73 6.87 12.65
C ILE A 106 11.85 7.73 12.09
N LEU A 107 12.88 7.11 11.53
CA LEU A 107 13.94 7.83 10.81
C LEU A 107 13.56 8.05 9.36
N LYS A 108 12.96 7.03 8.72
CA LYS A 108 12.56 7.10 7.31
C LYS A 108 11.46 6.10 6.98
N VAL A 109 10.45 6.51 6.22
CA VAL A 109 9.54 5.60 5.52
C VAL A 109 10.20 5.11 4.24
N LEU A 110 10.39 3.80 4.10
CA LEU A 110 11.18 3.18 3.02
C LEU A 110 10.35 2.74 1.82
N LEU A 111 9.02 2.76 1.94
CA LEU A 111 8.10 2.35 0.87
C LEU A 111 7.06 3.43 0.59
N GLU A 112 6.74 3.63 -0.70
CA GLU A 112 5.71 4.59 -1.13
C GLU A 112 4.30 4.03 -0.95
N ASN A 113 3.32 4.92 -0.74
CA ASN A 113 1.91 4.54 -0.63
C ASN A 113 1.39 3.86 -1.89
N GLY A 114 0.58 2.81 -1.72
CA GLY A 114 -0.04 2.06 -2.82
C GLY A 114 0.91 1.11 -3.56
N LYS A 115 2.14 0.90 -3.06
CA LYS A 115 3.11 -0.01 -3.68
C LYS A 115 2.95 -1.45 -3.18
N PRO A 116 3.24 -2.45 -4.03
CA PRO A 116 3.31 -3.83 -3.58
C PRO A 116 4.44 -4.02 -2.57
N VAL A 117 4.18 -4.85 -1.57
CA VAL A 117 5.14 -5.26 -0.54
C VAL A 117 5.25 -6.78 -0.50
N LYS A 118 6.45 -7.29 -0.23
CA LYS A 118 6.73 -8.71 0.00
C LYS A 118 7.01 -8.99 1.47
N ALA A 119 6.82 -10.24 1.89
CA ALA A 119 7.29 -10.69 3.20
C ALA A 119 8.82 -10.46 3.31
N GLY A 120 9.26 -9.93 4.44
CA GLY A 120 10.65 -9.55 4.72
C GLY A 120 11.09 -8.20 4.15
N GLN A 121 10.26 -7.51 3.36
CA GLN A 121 10.60 -6.21 2.80
C GLN A 121 10.59 -5.11 3.86
N ASP A 122 11.61 -4.24 3.83
CA ASP A 122 11.73 -3.12 4.76
C ASP A 122 10.65 -2.06 4.50
N LEU A 123 9.98 -1.64 5.56
CA LEU A 123 8.91 -0.65 5.53
C LEU A 123 9.36 0.68 6.13
N PHE A 124 10.08 0.61 7.25
CA PHE A 124 10.55 1.78 8.00
C PHE A 124 11.96 1.55 8.49
N LEU A 125 12.77 2.61 8.45
CA LEU A 125 14.00 2.72 9.22
C LEU A 125 13.66 3.42 10.54
N ILE A 126 14.09 2.86 11.66
CA ILE A 126 13.80 3.37 13.00
C ILE A 126 15.07 3.43 13.86
N SER A 127 15.07 4.33 14.84
CA SER A 127 16.00 4.26 15.96
C SER A 127 15.29 3.65 17.15
N ARG A 128 15.96 2.70 17.82
CA ARG A 128 15.56 2.31 19.16
C ARG A 128 16.10 3.36 20.16
N PRO A 129 15.40 3.57 21.28
CA PRO A 129 15.96 4.31 22.41
C PRO A 129 17.18 3.60 23.00
#